data_AF-A0A4R6L7S1-F1
#
_entry.id   AF-A0A4R6L7S1-F1
#
_cell.length_a   1.000
_cell.length_b   1.000
_cell.length_c   1.000
_cell.angle_alpha   90.00
_cell.angle_beta   90.00
_cell.angle_gamma   90.00
#
_symmetry.space_group_name_H-M   'P 1'
#
loop_
_entity.id
_entity.type
_entity.pdbx_description
1 polymer ?
#
loop_
_entity_poly.entity_id
_entity_poly.type
_entity_poly.pdbx_seq_one_letter_code
_entity_poly.pdbx_strand_id
1 'polypeptide(L)'
;MKKILLITFVLVNFLSRAQQIETITIPNGIVYNYCNPKVIEKAKKLIIDNLSNTNGYKIVQDNLIIGPELWKRFKDKEKIQNIKQGKVEFHVDDLVLDGKMSNDINDSKIIWDEFKNEVAQDYKIRKANEEELKYYWSVISFDIDEPLLIIETKEHNYILNLLKKDLKLLWLDEAPKPGAVKQYQNGKEAESISKGVQETKLEKVVLLSSDEEINKNSSIDDINLIIDNTNQIFEELFKNSLKPGKIMVQFQLNKENNDILFAVKDLDLDIMKEFEKRINSEKYPNSKKDSIKLQLIFKVNSF
;
A
#
# COMPACT_ATOMS: atom_id res chain seq x y z
N MET A 1 51.24 -52.27 26.41
CA MET A 1 50.84 -50.92 25.96
C MET A 1 49.92 -51.03 24.75
N LYS A 2 48.60 -50.95 24.93
CA LYS A 2 47.64 -50.85 23.83
C LYS A 2 46.88 -49.54 24.01
N LYS A 3 47.12 -48.58 23.12
CA LYS A 3 46.41 -47.31 23.05
C LYS A 3 45.00 -47.60 22.53
N ILE A 4 43.99 -47.47 23.38
CA ILE A 4 42.60 -47.38 22.94
C ILE A 4 42.38 -45.93 22.52
N LEU A 5 42.25 -45.72 21.22
CA LEU A 5 41.95 -44.43 20.62
C LEU A 5 40.45 -44.15 20.87
N LEU A 6 40.15 -43.33 21.87
CA LEU A 6 38.80 -42.82 22.13
C LEU A 6 38.52 -41.75 21.05
N ILE A 7 37.86 -42.13 19.96
CA ILE A 7 37.33 -41.17 18.99
C ILE A 7 36.09 -40.54 19.64
N THR A 8 36.30 -39.38 20.26
CA THR A 8 35.22 -38.52 20.74
C THR A 8 34.45 -38.03 19.52
N PHE A 9 33.28 -38.63 19.29
CA PHE A 9 32.31 -38.21 18.29
C PHE A 9 31.74 -36.86 18.74
N VAL A 10 32.46 -35.77 18.45
CA VAL A 10 31.91 -34.41 18.51
C VAL A 10 30.99 -34.27 17.30
N LEU A 11 29.78 -34.86 17.40
CA LEU A 11 28.64 -34.41 16.61
C LEU A 11 28.33 -33.01 17.13
N VAL A 12 28.99 -32.04 16.50
CA VAL A 12 28.63 -30.65 16.52
C VAL A 12 27.13 -30.62 16.24
N ASN A 13 26.37 -30.16 17.23
CA ASN A 13 24.99 -29.73 17.08
C ASN A 13 24.95 -28.62 16.03
N PHE A 14 25.02 -28.99 14.75
CA PHE A 14 24.36 -28.25 13.68
C PHE A 14 22.87 -28.51 13.88
N LEU A 15 22.34 -27.92 14.95
CA LEU A 15 20.92 -27.66 15.08
C LEU A 15 20.58 -26.87 13.83
N SER A 16 19.96 -27.59 12.90
CA SER A 16 19.20 -27.08 11.80
C SER A 16 18.46 -25.83 12.28
N ARG A 17 18.97 -24.65 11.95
CA ARG A 17 18.11 -23.47 11.82
C ARG A 17 17.22 -23.76 10.63
N ALA A 18 16.26 -24.67 10.82
CA ALA A 18 15.05 -24.64 10.04
C ALA A 18 14.55 -23.21 10.22
N GLN A 19 14.60 -22.41 9.14
CA GLN A 19 13.89 -21.15 9.11
C GLN A 19 12.47 -21.52 9.53
N GLN A 20 12.04 -21.09 10.72
CA GLN A 20 10.64 -21.13 11.06
C GLN A 20 9.97 -20.28 9.98
N ILE A 21 9.32 -20.94 9.03
CA ILE A 21 8.51 -20.26 8.04
C ILE A 21 7.34 -19.71 8.85
N GLU A 22 7.35 -18.41 9.12
CA GLU A 22 6.21 -17.71 9.70
C GLU A 22 4.99 -17.97 8.80
N THR A 23 4.08 -18.82 9.27
CA THR A 23 2.84 -19.16 8.57
C THR A 23 1.82 -18.05 8.81
N ILE A 24 1.28 -17.48 7.74
CA ILE A 24 0.20 -16.48 7.77
C ILE A 24 -1.11 -17.19 7.48
N THR A 25 -2.13 -16.94 8.31
CA THR A 25 -3.52 -17.25 7.95
C THR A 25 -4.07 -16.09 7.14
N ILE A 26 -4.25 -16.30 5.83
CA ILE A 26 -4.86 -15.29 4.96
C ILE A 26 -6.38 -15.40 5.12
N PRO A 27 -7.07 -14.33 5.53
CA PRO A 27 -8.53 -14.30 5.55
C PRO A 27 -9.13 -14.66 4.20
N ASN A 28 -10.26 -15.37 4.22
CA ASN A 28 -11.14 -15.41 3.06
C ASN A 28 -11.45 -13.97 2.65
N GLY A 29 -11.36 -13.66 1.37
CA GLY A 29 -11.58 -12.30 0.89
C GLY A 29 -10.35 -11.64 0.29
N ILE A 30 -9.19 -11.97 0.83
CA ILE A 30 -7.98 -11.16 0.62
C ILE A 30 -7.14 -11.75 -0.51
N VAL A 31 -6.77 -10.89 -1.46
CA VAL A 31 -5.75 -11.20 -2.47
C VAL A 31 -4.38 -10.89 -1.86
N TYR A 32 -3.66 -11.95 -1.48
CA TYR A 32 -2.36 -11.87 -0.81
C TYR A 32 -1.28 -12.58 -1.63
N ASN A 33 -0.23 -11.84 -2.00
CA ASN A 33 0.85 -12.32 -2.85
C ASN A 33 2.15 -12.42 -2.06
N TYR A 34 2.62 -13.66 -1.90
CA TYR A 34 3.89 -13.94 -1.25
C TYR A 34 5.08 -13.49 -2.09
N CYS A 35 6.13 -13.02 -1.42
CA CYS A 35 7.44 -12.80 -2.04
C CYS A 35 8.44 -13.88 -1.61
N ASN A 36 9.61 -13.91 -2.25
CA ASN A 36 10.66 -14.85 -1.86
C ASN A 36 11.08 -14.57 -0.40
N PRO A 37 11.22 -15.59 0.48
CA PRO A 37 11.64 -15.39 1.87
C PRO A 37 12.91 -14.55 2.03
N LYS A 38 13.84 -14.60 1.07
CA LYS A 38 15.04 -13.75 1.07
C LYS A 38 14.73 -12.26 0.98
N VAL A 39 13.64 -11.89 0.30
CA VAL A 39 13.18 -10.50 0.18
C VAL A 39 12.57 -10.02 1.50
N ILE A 40 11.80 -10.88 2.19
CA ILE A 40 11.31 -10.61 3.55
C ILE A 40 12.48 -10.36 4.50
N GLU A 41 13.48 -11.24 4.53
CA GLU A 41 14.63 -11.08 5.42
C GLU A 41 15.45 -9.81 5.09
N LYS A 42 15.58 -9.47 3.80
CA LYS A 42 16.20 -8.21 3.37
C LYS A 42 15.40 -6.99 3.83
N ALA A 43 14.07 -7.05 3.77
CA ALA A 43 13.19 -5.99 4.26
C ALA A 43 13.28 -5.83 5.79
N LYS A 44 13.22 -6.94 6.56
CA LYS A 44 13.42 -6.93 8.01
C LYS A 44 14.76 -6.27 8.39
N LYS A 45 15.85 -6.67 7.71
CA LYS A 45 17.17 -6.06 7.93
C LYS A 45 17.19 -4.57 7.59
N LEU A 46 16.60 -4.17 6.46
CA LEU A 46 16.53 -2.76 6.07
C LEU A 46 15.79 -1.93 7.11
N ILE A 47 14.66 -2.42 7.63
CA ILE A 47 13.90 -1.78 8.70
C ILE A 47 14.78 -1.58 9.93
N ILE A 48 15.42 -2.65 10.44
CA ILE A 48 16.30 -2.58 11.61
C ILE A 48 17.43 -1.57 11.41
N ASP A 49 18.09 -1.62 10.25
CA ASP A 49 19.20 -0.73 9.92
C ASP A 49 18.75 0.75 9.86
N ASN A 50 17.50 1.05 9.45
CA ASN A 50 16.95 2.41 9.40
C ASN A 50 16.39 2.89 10.76
N LEU A 51 15.85 1.98 11.58
CA LEU A 51 15.39 2.30 12.94
C LEU A 51 16.58 2.60 13.87
N SER A 52 17.68 1.85 13.73
CA SER A 52 18.85 1.96 14.61
C SER A 52 19.77 3.14 14.25
N ASN A 53 19.63 3.72 13.06
CA ASN A 53 20.45 4.83 12.59
C ASN A 53 19.64 6.13 12.62
N THR A 54 20.11 7.11 13.40
CA THR A 54 19.48 8.44 13.50
C THR A 54 19.30 9.11 12.14
N ASN A 55 20.20 8.89 11.18
CA ASN A 55 20.13 9.41 9.81
C ASN A 55 19.75 8.33 8.76
N GLY A 56 19.11 7.24 9.20
CA GLY A 56 18.67 6.14 8.34
C GLY A 56 17.42 6.49 7.53
N TYR A 57 17.61 6.84 6.25
CA TYR A 57 16.52 7.21 5.33
C TYR A 57 16.52 6.39 4.03
N LYS A 58 17.17 5.22 4.03
CA LYS A 58 17.22 4.35 2.85
C LYS A 58 15.85 3.74 2.52
N ILE A 59 15.00 3.57 3.53
CA ILE A 59 13.67 2.98 3.39
C ILE A 59 12.61 3.98 2.88
N VAL A 60 12.81 5.30 3.09
CA VAL A 60 11.82 6.33 2.70
C VAL A 60 11.91 6.72 1.23
N GLN A 61 10.80 7.21 0.70
CA GLN A 61 10.60 7.72 -0.67
C GLN A 61 9.64 8.91 -0.67
N ASP A 62 9.46 9.59 -1.79
CA ASP A 62 8.69 10.84 -1.89
C ASP A 62 7.19 10.66 -1.59
N ASN A 63 6.64 9.48 -1.86
CA ASN A 63 5.21 9.18 -1.90
C ASN A 63 4.79 8.15 -0.82
N LEU A 64 5.27 8.32 0.40
CA LEU A 64 4.85 7.55 1.57
C LEU A 64 3.39 7.87 1.94
N ILE A 65 2.54 6.84 1.98
CA ILE A 65 1.15 6.93 2.41
C ILE A 65 1.05 6.58 3.89
N ILE A 66 0.35 7.43 4.63
CA ILE A 66 0.02 7.26 6.04
C ILE A 66 -1.45 6.87 6.13
N GLY A 67 -1.67 5.64 6.59
CA GLY A 67 -3.01 5.08 6.71
C GLY A 67 -3.84 5.75 7.82
N PRO A 68 -5.15 5.48 7.83
CA PRO A 68 -6.09 6.27 8.60
C PRO A 68 -5.96 6.09 10.11
N GLU A 69 -5.59 4.91 10.59
CA GLU A 69 -5.49 4.66 12.03
C GLU A 69 -4.28 5.40 12.63
N LEU A 70 -3.12 5.35 11.98
CA LEU A 70 -1.95 6.11 12.41
C LEU A 70 -2.19 7.62 12.30
N TRP A 71 -2.87 8.05 11.22
CA TRP A 71 -3.13 9.47 10.99
C TRP A 71 -3.97 10.12 12.08
N LYS A 72 -4.89 9.39 12.72
CA LYS A 72 -5.67 9.88 13.88
C LYS A 72 -4.78 10.45 14.98
N ARG A 73 -3.59 9.87 15.20
CA ARG A 73 -2.63 10.34 16.21
C ARG A 73 -1.56 11.25 15.62
N PHE A 74 -1.07 10.93 14.42
CA PHE A 74 0.05 11.65 13.82
C PHE A 74 -0.29 13.09 13.43
N LYS A 75 -1.55 13.35 13.04
CA LYS A 75 -2.00 14.70 12.63
C LYS A 75 -1.85 15.77 13.71
N ASP A 76 -1.79 15.36 14.98
CA ASP A 76 -1.68 16.27 16.13
C ASP A 76 -0.22 16.52 16.57
N LYS A 77 0.76 15.89 15.91
CA LYS A 77 2.19 16.07 16.21
C LYS A 77 2.70 17.36 15.54
N GLU A 78 3.37 18.21 16.32
CA GLU A 78 3.86 19.54 15.88
C GLU A 78 4.66 19.49 14.57
N LYS A 79 5.59 18.54 14.43
CA LYS A 79 6.39 18.42 13.20
C LYS A 79 5.58 17.98 11.99
N ILE A 80 4.56 17.14 12.20
CA ILE A 80 3.71 16.60 11.14
C ILE A 80 2.74 17.67 10.62
N GLN A 81 2.25 18.56 11.49
CA GLN A 81 1.39 19.68 11.11
C GLN A 81 2.04 20.65 10.11
N ASN A 82 3.38 20.69 10.06
CA ASN A 82 4.11 21.49 9.07
C ASN A 82 4.03 20.93 7.64
N ILE A 83 3.61 19.67 7.47
CA ILE A 83 3.38 19.05 6.17
C ILE A 83 2.02 19.52 5.66
N LYS A 84 2.01 20.61 4.88
CA LYS A 84 0.76 21.30 4.48
C LYS A 84 -0.06 20.55 3.43
N GLN A 85 0.59 19.85 2.51
CA GLN A 85 -0.06 19.23 1.36
C GLN A 85 -0.28 17.72 1.55
N GLY A 86 -0.93 17.06 0.59
CA GLY A 86 -1.07 15.60 0.58
C GLY A 86 -2.11 15.05 1.55
N LYS A 87 -3.21 15.79 1.80
CA LYS A 87 -4.39 15.23 2.47
C LYS A 87 -4.92 14.07 1.60
N VAL A 88 -5.18 12.92 2.21
CA VAL A 88 -5.79 11.78 1.54
C VAL A 88 -7.09 11.44 2.24
N GLU A 89 -8.11 11.05 1.48
CA GLU A 89 -9.36 10.52 2.00
C GLU A 89 -9.50 9.07 1.54
N PHE A 90 -9.56 8.15 2.51
CA PHE A 90 -9.80 6.74 2.28
C PHE A 90 -11.29 6.46 2.38
N HIS A 91 -11.90 6.19 1.24
CA HIS A 91 -13.27 5.70 1.18
C HIS A 91 -13.27 4.20 1.46
N VAL A 92 -13.84 3.85 2.62
CA VAL A 92 -14.03 2.48 3.10
C VAL A 92 -15.53 2.28 3.28
N ASP A 93 -16.16 1.70 2.27
CA ASP A 93 -17.62 1.69 2.13
C ASP A 93 -18.23 3.11 2.28
N ASP A 94 -19.11 3.32 3.25
CA ASP A 94 -19.78 4.61 3.53
C ASP A 94 -18.97 5.52 4.46
N LEU A 95 -17.78 5.09 4.89
CA LEU A 95 -16.91 5.87 5.76
C LEU A 95 -15.82 6.58 4.95
N VAL A 96 -15.64 7.86 5.26
CA VAL A 96 -14.49 8.64 4.81
C VAL A 96 -13.50 8.73 5.97
N LEU A 97 -12.33 8.13 5.80
CA LEU A 97 -11.27 8.16 6.79
C LEU A 97 -10.13 9.07 6.31
N ASP A 98 -9.73 10.02 7.14
CA ASP A 98 -8.61 10.90 6.81
C ASP A 98 -7.27 10.14 6.85
N GLY A 99 -6.39 10.49 5.92
CA GLY A 99 -5.02 10.04 5.82
C GLY A 99 -4.07 11.14 5.37
N LYS A 100 -2.82 10.73 5.11
CA LYS A 100 -1.79 11.63 4.59
C LYS A 100 -0.95 10.92 3.55
N MET A 101 -0.45 11.66 2.58
CA MET A 101 0.59 11.23 1.66
C MET A 101 1.68 12.29 1.66
N SER A 102 2.93 11.88 1.77
CA SER A 102 4.05 12.80 1.56
C SER A 102 4.10 13.21 0.09
N ASN A 103 4.48 14.47 -0.16
CA ASN A 103 4.70 14.94 -1.53
C ASN A 103 6.17 14.87 -1.95
N ASP A 104 7.08 14.92 -0.98
CA ASP A 104 8.51 14.83 -1.20
C ASP A 104 9.24 14.03 -0.11
N ILE A 105 10.53 13.78 -0.36
CA ILE A 105 11.35 12.99 0.55
C ILE A 105 11.49 13.60 1.95
N ASN A 106 11.43 14.92 2.11
CA ASN A 106 11.61 15.58 3.40
C ASN A 106 10.37 15.38 4.28
N ASP A 107 9.18 15.45 3.70
CA ASP A 107 7.94 15.09 4.39
C ASP A 107 8.00 13.64 4.92
N SER A 108 8.44 12.70 4.07
CA SER A 108 8.61 11.30 4.47
C SER A 108 9.63 11.11 5.58
N LYS A 109 10.71 11.90 5.58
CA LYS A 109 11.71 11.86 6.67
C LYS A 109 11.12 12.33 7.98
N ILE A 110 10.32 13.41 7.97
CA ILE A 110 9.65 13.92 9.17
C ILE A 110 8.73 12.84 9.75
N ILE A 111 7.92 12.20 8.89
CA ILE A 111 7.01 11.13 9.32
C ILE A 111 7.78 9.92 9.85
N TRP A 112 8.84 9.52 9.15
CA TRP A 112 9.70 8.42 9.59
C TRP A 112 10.42 8.71 10.91
N ASP A 113 10.84 9.95 11.16
CA ASP A 113 11.48 10.35 12.40
C ASP A 113 10.50 10.32 13.58
N GLU A 114 9.26 10.78 13.40
CA GLU A 114 8.21 10.63 14.43
C GLU A 114 7.88 9.15 14.70
N PHE A 115 7.79 8.34 13.65
CA PHE A 115 7.63 6.89 13.78
C PHE A 115 8.78 6.21 14.55
N LYS A 116 10.04 6.54 14.23
CA LYS A 116 11.22 6.04 14.95
C LYS A 116 11.15 6.34 16.44
N ASN A 117 10.68 7.54 16.81
CA ASN A 117 10.58 7.93 18.22
C ASN A 117 9.58 7.05 18.99
N GLU A 118 8.48 6.62 18.37
CA GLU A 118 7.49 5.73 18.99
C GLU A 118 7.95 4.26 19.03
N VAL A 119 8.82 3.84 18.11
CA VAL A 119 9.35 2.47 18.00
C VAL A 119 10.69 2.26 18.73
N ALA A 120 11.30 3.33 19.26
CA ALA A 120 12.66 3.28 19.84
C ALA A 120 12.85 2.31 21.02
N GLN A 121 11.78 1.73 21.58
CA GLN A 121 11.81 0.74 22.64
C GLN A 121 11.47 -0.66 22.10
N ASP A 122 11.96 -1.70 22.77
CA ASP A 122 11.79 -3.14 22.45
C ASP A 122 10.64 -3.45 21.49
N TYR A 123 10.99 -3.85 20.27
CA TYR A 123 10.04 -4.17 19.21
C TYR A 123 10.35 -5.54 18.58
N LYS A 124 9.34 -6.12 17.95
CA LYS A 124 9.46 -7.32 17.12
C LYS A 124 9.02 -7.03 15.70
N ILE A 125 9.73 -7.58 14.73
CA ILE A 125 9.30 -7.54 13.32
C ILE A 125 8.79 -8.92 12.95
N ARG A 126 7.51 -9.00 12.58
CA ARG A 126 6.83 -10.24 12.18
C ARG A 126 5.91 -10.01 10.99
N LYS A 127 5.39 -11.07 10.39
CA LYS A 127 4.27 -10.99 9.45
C LYS A 127 2.97 -10.58 10.16
N ALA A 128 2.04 -10.03 9.38
CA ALA A 128 0.71 -9.66 9.83
C ALA A 128 -0.12 -10.91 10.19
N ASN A 129 -0.95 -10.78 11.22
CA ASN A 129 -1.94 -11.78 11.59
C ASN A 129 -3.24 -11.59 10.77
N GLU A 130 -4.21 -12.49 10.99
CA GLU A 130 -5.47 -12.48 10.25
C GLU A 130 -6.27 -11.16 10.39
N GLU A 131 -6.40 -10.62 11.60
CA GLU A 131 -7.16 -9.37 11.85
C GLU A 131 -6.47 -8.15 11.26
N GLU A 132 -5.14 -8.07 11.39
CA GLU A 132 -4.32 -7.00 10.82
C GLU A 132 -4.42 -6.99 9.29
N LEU A 133 -4.47 -8.18 8.66
CA LEU A 133 -4.71 -8.31 7.21
C LEU A 133 -6.11 -7.88 6.81
N LYS A 134 -7.15 -8.24 7.58
CA LYS A 134 -8.53 -7.82 7.32
C LYS A 134 -8.66 -6.29 7.33
N TYR A 135 -8.10 -5.66 8.36
CA TYR A 135 -8.06 -4.19 8.43
C TYR A 135 -7.28 -3.61 7.24
N TYR A 136 -6.07 -4.08 6.99
CA TYR A 136 -5.25 -3.53 5.93
C TYR A 136 -5.95 -3.64 4.56
N TRP A 137 -6.59 -4.78 4.30
CA TRP A 137 -7.36 -5.01 3.09
C TRP A 137 -8.57 -4.08 2.94
N SER A 138 -9.24 -3.71 4.03
CA SER A 138 -10.41 -2.83 3.95
C SER A 138 -10.03 -1.38 3.61
N VAL A 139 -8.80 -0.95 3.91
CA VAL A 139 -8.38 0.45 3.73
C VAL A 139 -7.62 0.68 2.42
N ILE A 140 -6.87 -0.31 1.95
CA ILE A 140 -6.12 -0.19 0.70
C ILE A 140 -6.99 -0.39 -0.53
N SER A 141 -6.46 0.02 -1.67
CA SER A 141 -7.12 -0.07 -2.97
C SER A 141 -6.39 -0.99 -3.95
N PHE A 142 -5.50 -1.85 -3.45
CA PHE A 142 -4.63 -2.71 -4.24
C PHE A 142 -4.41 -4.05 -3.54
N ASP A 143 -3.95 -5.06 -4.28
CA ASP A 143 -3.61 -6.37 -3.72
C ASP A 143 -2.55 -6.25 -2.62
N ILE A 144 -2.61 -7.11 -1.60
CA ILE A 144 -1.54 -7.17 -0.61
C ILE A 144 -0.34 -7.88 -1.24
N ASP A 145 0.70 -7.12 -1.55
CA ASP A 145 1.99 -7.64 -1.99
C ASP A 145 3.01 -7.62 -0.85
N GLU A 146 3.70 -8.74 -0.64
CA GLU A 146 4.86 -8.75 0.25
C GLU A 146 6.07 -8.00 -0.37
N PRO A 147 6.89 -7.29 0.45
CA PRO A 147 6.92 -7.36 1.92
C PRO A 147 5.88 -6.49 2.64
N LEU A 148 4.97 -7.15 3.38
CA LEU A 148 4.12 -6.55 4.40
C LEU A 148 4.59 -7.06 5.76
N LEU A 149 5.04 -6.14 6.62
CA LEU A 149 5.61 -6.46 7.92
C LEU A 149 4.93 -5.64 9.01
N ILE A 150 4.78 -6.27 10.18
CA ILE A 150 4.33 -5.61 11.39
C ILE A 150 5.53 -5.35 12.30
N ILE A 151 5.66 -4.10 12.73
CA ILE A 151 6.48 -3.75 13.89
C ILE A 151 5.55 -3.76 15.10
N GLU A 152 5.67 -4.80 15.92
CA GLU A 152 4.95 -4.94 17.17
C GLU A 152 5.76 -4.29 18.29
N THR A 153 5.16 -3.32 18.97
CA THR A 153 5.67 -2.71 20.20
C THR A 153 4.75 -3.05 21.36
N LYS A 154 5.07 -2.60 22.58
CA LYS A 154 4.19 -2.76 23.74
C LYS A 154 2.84 -2.04 23.57
N GLU A 155 2.83 -0.90 22.89
CA GLU A 155 1.67 0.00 22.85
C GLU A 155 0.89 -0.12 21.53
N HIS A 156 1.61 -0.34 20.43
CA HIS A 156 1.11 -0.23 19.07
C HIS A 156 1.69 -1.32 18.16
N ASN A 157 0.91 -1.75 17.17
CA ASN A 157 1.35 -2.59 16.07
C ASN A 157 1.33 -1.74 14.80
N TYR A 158 2.45 -1.65 14.09
CA TYR A 158 2.55 -0.81 12.90
C TYR A 158 2.65 -1.63 11.64
N ILE A 159 1.83 -1.31 10.65
CA ILE A 159 1.80 -1.94 9.33
C ILE A 159 2.78 -1.21 8.42
N LEU A 160 3.76 -1.92 7.90
CA LEU A 160 4.72 -1.44 6.92
C LEU A 160 4.57 -2.25 5.63
N ASN A 161 4.08 -1.62 4.55
CA ASN A 161 4.11 -2.21 3.22
C ASN A 161 5.25 -1.59 2.40
N LEU A 162 6.17 -2.44 1.94
CA LEU A 162 7.33 -2.06 1.16
C LEU A 162 7.18 -2.49 -0.29
N LEU A 163 7.56 -1.63 -1.22
CA LEU A 163 7.64 -1.96 -2.64
C LEU A 163 8.66 -3.08 -2.88
N LYS A 164 8.22 -4.19 -3.46
CA LYS A 164 9.06 -5.36 -3.74
C LYS A 164 10.31 -5.06 -4.59
N LYS A 165 10.23 -4.07 -5.47
CA LYS A 165 11.30 -3.71 -6.43
C LYS A 165 12.55 -3.17 -5.74
N ASP A 166 12.40 -2.26 -4.80
CA ASP A 166 13.49 -1.47 -4.21
C ASP A 166 13.42 -1.37 -2.68
N LEU A 167 12.39 -1.99 -2.06
CA LEU A 167 12.14 -1.99 -0.62
C LEU A 167 11.94 -0.58 -0.06
N LYS A 168 11.36 0.32 -0.84
CA LYS A 168 10.87 1.61 -0.36
C LYS A 168 9.54 1.46 0.35
N LEU A 169 9.36 2.17 1.46
CA LEU A 169 8.13 2.16 2.25
C LEU A 169 7.03 2.89 1.47
N LEU A 170 6.02 2.14 1.04
CA LEU A 170 4.84 2.68 0.37
C LEU A 170 3.78 3.11 1.38
N TRP A 171 3.53 2.27 2.39
CA TRP A 171 2.46 2.46 3.34
C TRP A 171 2.96 2.28 4.77
N LEU A 172 2.61 3.23 5.63
CA LEU A 172 2.82 3.18 7.06
C LEU A 172 1.48 3.43 7.77
N ASP A 173 1.08 2.52 8.64
CA ASP A 173 -0.15 2.69 9.41
C ASP A 173 -0.07 1.97 10.75
N GLU A 174 -1.08 2.15 11.57
CA GLU A 174 -1.27 1.44 12.82
C GLU A 174 -2.31 0.35 12.60
N ALA A 175 -2.02 -0.87 13.02
CA ALA A 175 -3.04 -1.88 13.10
C ALA A 175 -3.93 -1.58 14.32
N PRO A 176 -5.25 -1.49 14.15
CA PRO A 176 -6.18 -1.34 15.26
C PRO A 176 -6.04 -2.49 16.26
N LYS A 177 -6.30 -2.20 17.53
CA LYS A 177 -6.24 -3.23 18.60
C LYS A 177 -7.25 -4.36 18.33
N PRO A 178 -6.90 -5.62 18.67
CA PRO A 178 -7.81 -6.76 18.52
C PRO A 178 -9.17 -6.50 19.16
N GLY A 179 -10.25 -6.77 18.42
CA GLY A 179 -11.63 -6.51 18.85
C GLY A 179 -12.16 -5.09 18.61
N ALA A 180 -11.33 -4.15 18.13
CA ALA A 180 -11.78 -2.81 17.71
C ALA A 180 -12.10 -2.72 16.21
N VAL A 181 -11.76 -3.75 15.42
CA VAL A 181 -11.91 -3.76 13.96
C VAL A 181 -13.33 -4.12 13.57
N LYS A 182 -14.16 -3.09 13.41
CA LYS A 182 -15.42 -3.25 12.68
C LYS A 182 -15.09 -3.42 11.19
N GLN A 183 -15.36 -4.60 10.67
CA GLN A 183 -15.27 -4.90 9.25
C GLN A 183 -16.56 -4.43 8.58
N TYR A 184 -16.46 -3.84 7.40
CA TYR A 184 -17.62 -3.45 6.62
C TYR A 184 -17.53 -4.02 5.20
N GLN A 185 -18.67 -4.43 4.65
CA GLN A 185 -18.82 -4.75 3.25
C GLN A 185 -20.16 -4.19 2.75
N ASN A 186 -20.14 -3.34 1.72
CA ASN A 186 -21.32 -2.67 1.17
C ASN A 186 -22.09 -1.85 2.24
N GLY A 187 -21.38 -1.15 3.11
CA GLY A 187 -21.98 -0.25 4.11
C GLY A 187 -22.57 -0.97 5.34
N LYS A 188 -22.31 -2.28 5.48
CA LYS A 188 -22.79 -3.07 6.63
C LYS A 188 -21.64 -3.73 7.35
N GLU A 189 -21.72 -3.73 8.69
CA GLU A 189 -20.78 -4.46 9.55
C GLU A 189 -20.84 -5.95 9.18
N ALA A 190 -19.71 -6.54 8.81
CA ALA A 190 -19.62 -7.90 8.29
C ALA A 190 -18.65 -8.73 9.13
N GLU A 191 -19.02 -9.94 9.53
CA GLU A 191 -18.13 -10.83 10.30
C GLU A 191 -16.97 -11.39 9.45
N SER A 192 -17.10 -11.33 8.12
CA SER A 192 -16.08 -11.76 7.15
C SER A 192 -16.17 -10.99 5.84
N ILE A 193 -15.03 -10.65 5.24
CA ILE A 193 -14.94 -10.03 3.92
C ILE A 193 -15.02 -11.12 2.84
N SER A 194 -15.99 -11.04 1.91
CA SER A 194 -16.02 -11.98 0.77
C SER A 194 -14.89 -11.69 -0.23
N LYS A 195 -14.46 -12.69 -1.03
CA LYS A 195 -13.43 -12.49 -2.10
C LYS A 195 -13.86 -11.53 -3.20
N GLY A 196 -15.04 -10.93 -3.12
CA GLY A 196 -15.63 -10.23 -4.24
C GLY A 196 -15.96 -11.21 -5.38
N VAL A 197 -16.41 -10.64 -6.48
CA VAL A 197 -16.66 -11.38 -7.72
C VAL A 197 -15.40 -11.26 -8.58
N GLN A 198 -14.90 -12.40 -9.07
CA GLN A 198 -13.85 -12.37 -10.08
C GLN A 198 -14.42 -11.74 -11.35
N GLU A 199 -13.89 -10.59 -11.72
CA GLU A 199 -14.41 -9.81 -12.84
C GLU A 199 -13.34 -8.87 -13.39
N THR A 200 -13.63 -8.28 -14.53
CA THR A 200 -12.86 -7.20 -15.12
C THR A 200 -13.69 -5.92 -15.02
N LYS A 201 -13.25 -4.93 -14.23
CA LYS A 201 -13.96 -3.65 -14.08
C LYS A 201 -13.07 -2.55 -13.49
N LEU A 202 -13.56 -1.32 -13.54
CA LEU A 202 -13.14 -0.26 -12.62
C LEU A 202 -13.50 -0.66 -11.18
N GLU A 203 -12.47 -0.92 -10.38
CA GLU A 203 -12.59 -1.35 -8.99
C GLU A 203 -12.80 -0.17 -8.06
N LYS A 204 -12.02 0.90 -8.23
CA LYS A 204 -12.04 2.06 -7.33
C LYS A 204 -11.63 3.35 -8.04
N VAL A 205 -12.23 4.45 -7.60
CA VAL A 205 -11.76 5.82 -7.87
C VAL A 205 -11.24 6.39 -6.55
N VAL A 206 -10.01 6.92 -6.56
CA VAL A 206 -9.40 7.55 -5.38
C VAL A 206 -9.09 9.01 -5.71
N LEU A 207 -9.66 9.92 -4.92
CA LEU A 207 -9.34 11.34 -5.02
C LEU A 207 -8.12 11.61 -4.14
N LEU A 208 -7.03 12.06 -4.77
CA LEU A 208 -5.79 12.41 -4.07
C LEU A 208 -5.71 13.90 -3.74
N SER A 209 -6.66 14.69 -4.25
CA SER A 209 -6.90 16.07 -3.86
C SER A 209 -8.15 16.13 -2.99
N SER A 210 -8.16 17.07 -2.04
CA SER A 210 -9.32 17.30 -1.17
C SER A 210 -10.53 17.84 -1.93
N ASP A 211 -11.72 17.65 -1.38
CA ASP A 211 -12.97 18.22 -1.93
C ASP A 211 -12.88 19.73 -2.18
N GLU A 212 -12.24 20.48 -1.27
CA GLU A 212 -12.07 21.92 -1.42
C GLU A 212 -11.16 22.26 -2.61
N GLU A 213 -10.07 21.51 -2.80
CA GLU A 213 -9.16 21.67 -3.95
C GLU A 213 -9.86 21.30 -5.26
N ILE A 214 -10.63 20.20 -5.28
CA ILE A 214 -11.38 19.76 -6.45
C ILE A 214 -12.44 20.79 -6.84
N ASN A 215 -13.24 21.26 -5.87
CA ASN A 215 -14.30 22.25 -6.13
C ASN A 215 -13.75 23.58 -6.65
N LYS A 216 -12.55 23.97 -6.21
CA LYS A 216 -11.88 25.19 -6.69
C LYS A 216 -11.27 25.03 -8.08
N ASN A 217 -10.74 23.84 -8.39
CA ASN A 217 -9.84 23.64 -9.53
C ASN A 217 -10.42 22.76 -10.63
N SER A 218 -11.56 22.10 -10.43
CA SER A 218 -12.22 21.23 -11.41
C SER A 218 -13.73 21.23 -11.21
N SER A 219 -14.44 20.31 -11.83
CA SER A 219 -15.85 20.01 -11.60
C SER A 219 -16.06 18.49 -11.48
N ILE A 220 -17.20 18.09 -10.89
CA ILE A 220 -17.60 16.69 -10.84
C ILE A 220 -17.79 16.14 -12.26
N ASP A 221 -18.33 16.95 -13.17
CA ASP A 221 -18.52 16.57 -14.57
C ASP A 221 -17.18 16.29 -15.27
N ASP A 222 -16.14 17.08 -14.99
CA ASP A 222 -14.79 16.85 -15.51
C ASP A 222 -14.20 15.53 -14.99
N ILE A 223 -14.40 15.23 -13.71
CA ILE A 223 -13.95 13.97 -13.09
C ILE A 223 -14.69 12.77 -13.72
N ASN A 224 -16.01 12.87 -13.87
CA ASN A 224 -16.82 11.84 -14.50
C ASN A 224 -16.40 11.60 -15.94
N LEU A 225 -16.10 12.65 -16.71
CA LEU A 225 -15.62 12.52 -18.08
C LEU A 225 -14.29 11.74 -18.15
N ILE A 226 -13.37 11.99 -17.21
CA ILE A 226 -12.10 11.23 -17.12
C ILE A 226 -12.38 9.76 -16.81
N ILE A 227 -13.25 9.48 -15.83
CA ILE A 227 -13.64 8.13 -15.42
C ILE A 227 -14.26 7.39 -16.60
N ASP A 228 -15.26 7.97 -17.24
CA ASP A 228 -16.04 7.35 -18.31
C ASP A 228 -15.17 7.03 -19.52
N ASN A 229 -14.36 8.00 -19.97
CA ASN A 229 -13.47 7.80 -21.13
C ASN A 229 -12.41 6.72 -20.83
N THR A 230 -11.78 6.78 -19.65
CA THR A 230 -10.77 5.78 -19.28
C THR A 230 -11.40 4.39 -19.15
N ASN A 231 -12.57 4.30 -18.52
CA ASN A 231 -13.27 3.04 -18.31
C ASN A 231 -13.78 2.44 -19.61
N GLN A 232 -14.22 3.25 -20.57
CA GLN A 232 -14.59 2.77 -21.90
C GLN A 232 -13.40 2.10 -22.59
N ILE A 233 -12.25 2.78 -22.63
CA ILE A 233 -11.03 2.24 -23.27
C ILE A 233 -10.57 0.97 -22.55
N PHE A 234 -10.68 0.94 -21.22
CA PHE A 234 -10.37 -0.23 -20.42
C PHE A 234 -11.26 -1.43 -20.77
N GLU A 235 -12.58 -1.23 -20.79
CA GLU A 235 -13.55 -2.29 -21.13
C GLU A 235 -13.33 -2.84 -22.55
N GLU A 236 -13.04 -1.98 -23.52
CA GLU A 236 -12.75 -2.38 -24.90
C GLU A 236 -11.54 -3.32 -25.00
N LEU A 237 -10.51 -3.11 -24.18
CA LEU A 237 -9.25 -3.85 -24.25
C LEU A 237 -9.19 -5.06 -23.32
N PHE A 238 -9.76 -4.96 -22.11
CA PHE A 238 -9.50 -5.94 -21.04
C PHE A 238 -10.69 -6.83 -20.69
N LYS A 239 -11.92 -6.51 -21.10
CA LYS A 239 -13.13 -7.25 -20.68
C LYS A 239 -13.05 -8.76 -20.92
N ASN A 240 -12.37 -9.18 -21.99
CA ASN A 240 -12.19 -10.58 -22.37
C ASN A 240 -10.80 -11.15 -21.99
N SER A 241 -9.99 -10.40 -21.24
CA SER A 241 -8.67 -10.86 -20.80
C SER A 241 -8.82 -12.03 -19.84
N LEU A 242 -8.14 -13.14 -20.15
CA LEU A 242 -8.09 -14.31 -19.28
C LEU A 242 -6.99 -14.22 -18.23
N LYS A 243 -6.00 -13.32 -18.41
CA LYS A 243 -4.93 -13.13 -17.44
C LYS A 243 -5.40 -12.19 -16.33
N PRO A 244 -5.26 -12.61 -15.06
CA PRO A 244 -5.55 -11.73 -13.94
C PRO A 244 -4.52 -10.62 -13.86
N GLY A 245 -4.94 -9.43 -13.46
CA GLY A 245 -4.02 -8.33 -13.17
C GLY A 245 -4.72 -7.10 -12.61
N LYS A 246 -3.92 -6.06 -12.37
CA LYS A 246 -4.40 -4.76 -11.91
C LYS A 246 -3.73 -3.62 -12.67
N ILE A 247 -4.49 -2.57 -12.91
CA ILE A 247 -4.04 -1.34 -13.57
C ILE A 247 -4.39 -0.17 -12.68
N MET A 248 -3.41 0.66 -12.37
CA MET A 248 -3.64 1.98 -11.78
C MET A 248 -3.32 3.03 -12.83
N VAL A 249 -4.26 3.94 -13.06
CA VAL A 249 -4.07 5.14 -13.87
C VAL A 249 -4.19 6.34 -12.95
N GLN A 250 -3.09 7.05 -12.73
CA GLN A 250 -3.10 8.29 -11.97
C GLN A 250 -3.12 9.47 -12.93
N PHE A 251 -4.11 10.32 -12.75
CA PHE A 251 -4.22 11.62 -13.41
C PHE A 251 -3.75 12.71 -12.46
N GLN A 252 -2.83 13.55 -12.93
CA GLN A 252 -2.57 14.86 -12.38
C GLN A 252 -3.02 15.90 -13.40
N LEU A 253 -4.15 16.54 -13.12
CA LEU A 253 -4.70 17.58 -13.98
C LEU A 253 -4.00 18.89 -13.67
N ASN A 254 -3.25 19.41 -14.64
CA ASN A 254 -2.61 20.71 -14.54
C ASN A 254 -3.33 21.71 -15.44
N LYS A 255 -2.96 22.98 -15.34
CA LYS A 255 -3.57 24.08 -16.10
C LYS A 255 -3.39 23.97 -17.61
N GLU A 256 -2.24 23.45 -18.05
CA GLU A 256 -1.90 23.38 -19.48
C GLU A 256 -1.86 21.94 -19.99
N ASN A 257 -1.05 21.08 -19.36
CA ASN A 257 -0.88 19.69 -19.76
C ASN A 257 -1.07 18.77 -18.58
N ASN A 258 -1.90 17.75 -18.73
CA ASN A 258 -2.11 16.75 -17.70
C ASN A 258 -0.98 15.73 -17.73
N ASP A 259 -0.56 15.27 -16.55
CA ASP A 259 0.36 14.16 -16.43
C ASP A 259 -0.43 12.89 -16.11
N ILE A 260 -0.19 11.83 -16.87
CA ILE A 260 -0.85 10.54 -16.67
C ILE A 260 0.23 9.50 -16.37
N LEU A 261 0.13 8.86 -15.21
CA LEU A 261 1.05 7.82 -14.77
C LEU A 261 0.32 6.48 -14.71
N PHE A 262 0.99 5.45 -15.18
CA PHE A 262 0.47 4.09 -15.20
C PHE A 262 1.30 3.21 -14.27
N ALA A 263 0.64 2.39 -13.48
CA ALA A 263 1.26 1.25 -12.81
C ALA A 263 0.44 0.00 -13.14
N VAL A 264 1.14 -1.08 -13.45
CA VAL A 264 0.52 -2.32 -13.90
C VAL A 264 1.12 -3.52 -13.19
N LYS A 265 0.29 -4.53 -12.93
CA LYS A 265 0.69 -5.80 -12.34
C LYS A 265 0.11 -6.97 -13.13
N ASP A 266 0.98 -7.92 -13.46
CA ASP A 266 0.67 -9.24 -14.04
C ASP A 266 -0.17 -9.24 -15.33
N LEU A 267 -0.09 -8.16 -16.13
CA LEU A 267 -0.83 -8.00 -17.38
C LEU A 267 0.00 -8.24 -18.63
N ASP A 268 -0.73 -8.46 -19.73
CA ASP A 268 -0.15 -8.47 -21.07
C ASP A 268 0.39 -7.09 -21.43
N LEU A 269 1.72 -7.00 -21.60
CA LEU A 269 2.41 -5.74 -21.86
C LEU A 269 2.05 -5.14 -23.22
N ASP A 270 1.60 -5.93 -24.19
CA ASP A 270 1.25 -5.40 -25.51
C ASP A 270 -0.15 -4.79 -25.49
N ILE A 271 -1.11 -5.41 -24.77
CA ILE A 271 -2.41 -4.80 -24.51
C ILE A 271 -2.25 -3.53 -23.65
N MET A 272 -1.37 -3.56 -22.64
CA MET A 272 -1.09 -2.40 -21.80
C MET A 272 -0.50 -1.22 -22.60
N LYS A 273 0.45 -1.46 -23.51
CA LYS A 273 1.00 -0.39 -24.37
C LYS A 273 -0.08 0.26 -25.23
N GLU A 274 -1.02 -0.52 -25.77
CA GLU A 274 -2.15 0.03 -26.54
C GLU A 274 -3.11 0.81 -25.63
N PHE A 275 -3.35 0.33 -24.40
CA PHE A 275 -4.12 1.06 -23.40
C PHE A 275 -3.47 2.43 -23.07
N GLU A 276 -2.19 2.45 -22.71
CA GLU A 276 -1.44 3.69 -22.43
C GLU A 276 -1.49 4.65 -23.62
N LYS A 277 -1.30 4.14 -24.84
CA LYS A 277 -1.35 4.94 -26.06
C LYS A 277 -2.72 5.58 -26.26
N ARG A 278 -3.81 4.82 -26.11
CA ARG A 278 -5.18 5.35 -26.27
C ARG A 278 -5.50 6.38 -25.19
N ILE A 279 -5.18 6.08 -23.93
CA ILE A 279 -5.36 7.02 -22.84
C ILE A 279 -4.60 8.32 -23.11
N ASN A 280 -3.32 8.25 -23.49
CA ASN A 280 -2.54 9.48 -23.78
C ASN A 280 -2.98 10.23 -25.04
N SER A 281 -3.74 9.60 -25.94
CA SER A 281 -4.30 10.27 -27.13
C SER A 281 -5.64 10.96 -26.87
N GLU A 282 -6.31 10.62 -25.76
CA GLU A 282 -7.56 11.26 -25.36
C GLU A 282 -7.35 12.70 -24.86
N LYS A 283 -8.37 13.52 -25.05
CA LYS A 283 -8.37 14.90 -24.55
C LYS A 283 -9.16 14.97 -23.24
N TYR A 284 -8.44 15.07 -22.14
CA TYR A 284 -9.04 15.24 -20.81
C TYR A 284 -9.17 16.71 -20.41
N PRO A 285 -10.11 17.03 -19.50
CA PRO A 285 -10.19 18.35 -18.88
C PRO A 285 -8.89 18.75 -18.17
N ASN A 286 -8.58 20.03 -18.20
CA ASN A 286 -7.48 20.62 -17.45
C ASN A 286 -7.97 21.18 -16.11
N SER A 287 -7.04 21.34 -15.17
CA SER A 287 -7.35 22.12 -13.97
C SER A 287 -7.55 23.60 -14.30
N LYS A 288 -8.48 24.25 -13.60
CA LYS A 288 -8.74 25.69 -13.70
C LYS A 288 -7.56 26.54 -13.21
N LYS A 289 -6.87 26.11 -12.15
CA LYS A 289 -5.82 26.90 -11.51
C LYS A 289 -4.69 26.05 -10.95
N ASP A 290 -4.91 25.39 -9.81
CA ASP A 290 -3.92 24.58 -9.10
C ASP A 290 -4.12 23.10 -9.45
N SER A 291 -3.04 22.30 -9.49
CA SER A 291 -3.13 20.92 -9.93
C SER A 291 -4.05 20.08 -9.03
N ILE A 292 -4.87 19.21 -9.62
CA ILE A 292 -5.61 18.19 -8.86
C ILE A 292 -5.20 16.79 -9.28
N LYS A 293 -5.33 15.83 -8.36
CA LYS A 293 -4.92 14.44 -8.58
C LYS A 293 -6.04 13.47 -8.28
N LEU A 294 -6.17 12.46 -9.12
CA LEU A 294 -7.06 11.32 -8.93
C LEU A 294 -6.42 10.04 -9.47
N GLN A 295 -6.86 8.90 -8.96
CA GLN A 295 -6.45 7.59 -9.42
C GLN A 295 -7.67 6.73 -9.77
N LEU A 296 -7.58 6.03 -10.90
CA LEU A 296 -8.51 5.01 -11.32
C LEU A 296 -7.81 3.67 -11.19
N ILE A 297 -8.42 2.75 -10.45
CA ILE A 297 -7.88 1.42 -10.21
C ILE A 297 -8.81 0.41 -10.83
N PHE A 298 -8.27 -0.36 -11.75
CA PHE A 298 -8.96 -1.39 -12.48
C PHE A 298 -8.42 -2.76 -12.07
N LYS A 299 -9.36 -3.71 -11.99
CA LYS A 299 -9.05 -5.12 -11.82
C LYS A 299 -9.40 -5.85 -13.11
N VAL A 300 -8.52 -6.73 -13.56
CA VAL A 300 -8.68 -7.52 -14.79
C VAL A 300 -8.73 -8.98 -14.39
N ASN A 301 -9.85 -9.66 -14.64
CA ASN A 301 -10.09 -11.06 -14.29
C ASN A 301 -9.61 -11.43 -12.88
N SER A 302 -9.80 -10.52 -11.92
CA SER A 302 -9.29 -10.64 -10.57
C SER A 302 -10.40 -10.37 -9.54
N PHE A 303 -10.16 -10.88 -8.34
CA PHE A 303 -11.08 -10.83 -7.21
C PHE A 303 -11.08 -9.43 -6.58
#